data_AF-A0AAV6INW8-F1
#
_entry.id   AF-A0AAV6INW8-F1
#
_cell.length_a   1.000
_cell.length_b   1.000
_cell.length_c   1.000
_cell.angle_alpha   90.00
_cell.angle_beta   90.00
_cell.angle_gamma   90.00
#
_symmetry.space_group_name_H-M   'P 1'
#
loop_
_entity.id
_entity.type
_entity.pdbx_description
1 polymer ?
#
loop_
_entity_poly.entity_id
_entity_poly.type
_entity_poly.pdbx_seq_one_letter_code
_entity_poly.pdbx_strand_id
1 'polypeptide(L)'
;MATVGVNSNDERRKKTEVARQHIEEIRSRKFSIGQKSLNPLTQDLHNAVTSLSKELYTKDVHFLMELIQNAEDNEYLAGVEPTLELVLTRSDITGLGASATLLVFNNEVGFSKENIDSLCSIGRY
;
A
#
# COMPACT_ATOMS: atom_id res chain seq x y z
N MET A 1 7.80 18.73 -38.34
CA MET A 1 8.27 17.62 -37.49
C MET A 1 7.61 17.77 -36.13
N ALA A 2 6.55 17.02 -35.85
CA ALA A 2 5.89 17.01 -34.56
C ALA A 2 5.19 15.65 -34.36
N THR A 3 5.75 14.80 -33.48
CA THR A 3 5.04 13.75 -32.71
C THR A 3 6.01 12.96 -31.83
N VAL A 4 6.17 13.37 -30.56
CA VAL A 4 6.73 12.50 -29.49
C VAL A 4 5.83 12.47 -28.24
N GLY A 5 4.79 13.33 -28.15
CA GLY A 5 3.96 13.48 -26.94
C GLY A 5 2.78 12.51 -26.77
N VAL A 6 2.45 11.68 -27.76
CA VAL A 6 1.25 10.81 -27.72
C VAL A 6 1.55 9.42 -27.11
N ASN A 7 2.78 8.92 -27.26
CA ASN A 7 3.11 7.53 -26.93
C ASN A 7 3.25 7.27 -25.41
N SER A 8 3.72 8.26 -24.64
CA SER A 8 3.97 8.11 -23.19
C SER A 8 2.69 8.14 -22.33
N ASN A 9 1.68 8.91 -22.75
CA ASN A 9 0.41 8.99 -22.03
C ASN A 9 -0.43 7.73 -22.24
N ASP A 10 -0.42 7.13 -23.43
CA ASP A 10 -1.15 5.90 -23.70
C ASP A 10 -0.52 4.68 -23.00
N GLU A 11 0.81 4.61 -22.92
CA GLU A 11 1.50 3.61 -22.10
C GLU A 11 1.16 3.74 -20.62
N ARG A 12 1.15 4.96 -20.08
CA ARG A 12 0.79 5.21 -18.67
C ARG A 12 -0.65 4.79 -18.38
N ARG A 13 -1.59 5.14 -19.26
CA ARG A 13 -3.01 4.73 -19.15
C ARG A 13 -3.15 3.21 -19.17
N LYS A 14 -2.43 2.54 -20.08
CA LYS A 14 -2.43 1.08 -20.17
C LYS A 14 -1.91 0.44 -18.88
N LYS A 15 -0.81 0.93 -18.31
CA LYS A 15 -0.30 0.48 -17.02
C LYS A 15 -1.31 0.68 -15.89
N THR A 16 -1.95 1.85 -15.83
CA THR A 16 -2.99 2.13 -14.83
C THR A 16 -4.17 1.16 -14.95
N GLU A 17 -4.64 0.85 -16.16
CA GLU A 17 -5.74 -0.09 -16.35
C GLU A 17 -5.36 -1.51 -15.92
N VAL A 18 -4.14 -1.97 -16.25
CA VAL A 18 -3.64 -3.27 -15.78
C VAL A 18 -3.58 -3.34 -14.25
N ALA A 19 -3.06 -2.28 -13.59
CA ALA A 19 -3.03 -2.20 -12.14
C ALA A 19 -4.45 -2.22 -11.56
N ARG A 20 -5.40 -1.49 -12.15
CA ARG A 20 -6.80 -1.45 -11.73
C ARG A 20 -7.47 -2.82 -11.82
N GLN A 21 -7.23 -3.53 -12.92
CA GLN A 21 -7.75 -4.88 -13.13
C GLN A 21 -7.21 -5.85 -12.09
N HIS A 22 -5.92 -5.79 -11.80
CA HIS A 22 -5.31 -6.62 -10.77
C HIS A 22 -5.91 -6.38 -9.37
N ILE A 23 -6.12 -5.12 -9.00
CA ILE A 23 -6.77 -4.77 -7.74
C ILE A 23 -8.21 -5.32 -7.69
N GLU A 24 -8.95 -5.23 -8.79
CA GLU A 24 -10.32 -5.73 -8.84
C GLU A 24 -10.38 -7.28 -8.78
N GLU A 25 -9.40 -7.96 -9.36
CA GLU A 25 -9.24 -9.41 -9.19
C GLU A 25 -9.01 -9.80 -7.73
N ILE A 26 -8.13 -9.09 -7.01
CA ILE A 26 -7.90 -9.32 -5.59
C ILE A 26 -9.18 -9.07 -4.79
N ARG A 27 -9.82 -7.92 -4.99
CA ARG A 27 -11.05 -7.52 -4.28
C ARG A 27 -12.15 -8.56 -4.45
N SER A 28 -12.40 -8.99 -5.68
CA SER A 28 -13.46 -9.94 -6.01
C SER A 28 -13.12 -11.39 -5.64
N ARG A 29 -11.92 -11.89 -5.95
CA ARG A 29 -11.58 -13.31 -5.76
C ARG A 29 -11.12 -13.63 -4.34
N LYS A 30 -10.25 -12.79 -3.76
CA LYS A 30 -9.64 -13.05 -2.45
C LYS A 30 -10.54 -12.60 -1.31
N PHE A 31 -11.18 -11.45 -1.47
CA PHE A 31 -11.96 -10.81 -0.41
C PHE A 31 -13.48 -10.85 -0.65
N SER A 32 -13.94 -11.32 -1.82
CA SER A 32 -15.36 -11.36 -2.21
C SER A 32 -16.08 -10.01 -2.10
N ILE A 33 -15.33 -8.91 -2.18
CA ILE A 33 -15.87 -7.55 -2.12
C ILE A 33 -16.74 -7.33 -3.36
N GLY A 34 -17.97 -6.84 -3.16
CA GLY A 34 -18.94 -6.62 -4.24
C GLY A 34 -19.74 -7.87 -4.65
N GLN A 35 -19.49 -9.03 -4.03
CA GLN A 35 -20.31 -10.23 -4.23
C GLN A 35 -21.43 -10.32 -3.20
N LYS A 36 -22.51 -11.05 -3.53
CA LYS A 36 -23.66 -11.27 -2.63
C LYS A 36 -23.38 -12.29 -1.53
N SER A 37 -22.39 -13.17 -1.72
CA SER A 37 -22.01 -14.18 -0.74
C SER A 37 -21.02 -13.60 0.28
N LEU A 38 -21.32 -13.78 1.56
CA LEU A 38 -20.40 -13.47 2.65
C LEU A 38 -19.14 -14.34 2.53
N ASN A 39 -17.98 -13.72 2.65
CA ASN A 39 -16.72 -14.44 2.73
C ASN A 39 -16.48 -14.86 4.19
N PRO A 40 -16.44 -16.17 4.51
CA PRO A 40 -16.19 -16.63 5.87
C PRO A 40 -14.83 -16.17 6.43
N LEU A 41 -13.86 -15.85 5.56
CA LEU A 41 -12.55 -15.30 5.96
C LEU A 41 -12.61 -13.84 6.40
N THR A 42 -13.68 -13.09 6.12
CA THR A 42 -13.75 -11.66 6.47
C THR A 42 -13.66 -11.43 7.97
N GLN A 43 -14.30 -12.27 8.78
CA GLN A 43 -14.23 -12.15 10.24
C GLN A 43 -12.83 -12.48 10.76
N ASP A 44 -12.20 -13.54 10.25
CA ASP A 44 -10.84 -13.93 10.63
C ASP A 44 -9.82 -12.87 10.22
N LEU A 45 -10.01 -12.24 9.06
CA LEU A 45 -9.20 -11.12 8.60
C LEU A 45 -9.34 -9.90 9.51
N HIS A 46 -10.58 -9.53 9.88
CA HIS A 46 -10.81 -8.44 10.83
C HIS A 46 -10.16 -8.73 12.18
N ASN A 47 -10.22 -9.97 12.66
CA ASN A 47 -9.58 -10.38 13.89
C ASN A 47 -8.04 -10.30 13.77
N ALA A 48 -7.45 -10.78 12.67
CA ALA A 48 -6.02 -10.71 12.41
C ALA A 48 -5.50 -9.27 12.36
N VAL A 49 -6.19 -8.39 11.59
CA VAL A 49 -5.85 -6.97 11.51
C VAL A 49 -5.97 -6.29 12.89
N THR A 50 -7.01 -6.63 13.65
CA THR A 50 -7.21 -6.09 15.00
C THR A 50 -6.08 -6.54 15.94
N SER A 51 -5.72 -7.83 15.92
CA SER A 51 -4.63 -8.35 16.76
C SER A 51 -3.28 -7.73 16.39
N LEU A 52 -2.97 -7.63 15.10
CA LEU A 52 -1.75 -6.96 14.62
C LEU A 52 -1.72 -5.50 15.07
N SER A 53 -2.84 -4.78 14.93
CA SER A 53 -2.92 -3.38 15.39
C SER A 53 -2.68 -3.26 16.90
N LYS A 54 -3.19 -4.20 17.72
CA LYS A 54 -2.96 -4.21 19.17
C LYS A 54 -1.51 -4.50 19.52
N GLU A 55 -0.85 -5.41 18.83
CA GLU A 55 0.58 -5.70 19.03
C GLU A 55 1.46 -4.49 18.70
N LEU A 56 1.13 -3.74 17.64
CA LEU A 56 1.80 -2.47 17.31
C LEU A 56 1.73 -1.46 18.47
N TYR A 57 0.58 -1.35 19.15
CA TYR A 57 0.41 -0.46 20.32
C TYR A 57 1.15 -0.93 21.59
N THR A 58 1.75 -2.12 21.60
CA THR A 58 2.51 -2.63 22.76
C THR A 58 4.02 -2.43 22.64
N LYS A 59 4.49 -1.94 21.49
CA LYS A 59 5.91 -1.89 21.09
C LYS A 59 6.26 -0.55 20.45
N ASP A 60 5.93 0.56 21.10
CA ASP A 60 5.94 1.93 20.54
C ASP A 60 7.22 2.37 19.77
N VAL A 61 8.40 1.80 20.07
CA VAL A 61 9.65 2.11 19.35
C VAL A 61 9.88 1.20 18.13
N HIS A 62 9.30 -0.02 18.12
CA HIS A 62 9.49 -0.97 17.04
C HIS A 62 8.73 -0.58 15.77
N PHE A 63 7.58 0.10 15.89
CA PHE A 63 6.82 0.58 14.73
C PHE A 63 7.64 1.52 13.82
N LEU A 64 8.40 2.45 14.40
CA LEU A 64 9.27 3.33 13.60
C LEU A 64 10.37 2.55 12.89
N MET A 65 10.93 1.54 13.56
CA MET A 65 11.93 0.65 12.94
C MET A 65 11.33 -0.18 11.80
N GLU A 66 10.09 -0.66 11.94
CA GLU A 66 9.38 -1.37 10.87
C GLU A 66 9.13 -0.47 9.65
N LEU A 67 8.80 0.80 9.85
CA LEU A 67 8.68 1.76 8.75
C LEU A 67 10.02 2.01 8.04
N ILE A 68 11.12 2.09 8.80
CA ILE A 68 12.47 2.23 8.24
C ILE A 68 12.83 0.98 7.43
N GLN A 69 12.57 -0.21 7.98
CA GLN A 69 12.82 -1.49 7.30
C GLN A 69 12.02 -1.58 5.99
N ASN A 70 10.74 -1.18 5.99
CA ASN A 70 9.95 -1.11 4.76
C ASN A 70 10.59 -0.17 3.72
N ALA A 71 11.14 0.97 4.16
CA ALA A 71 11.83 1.89 3.26
C ALA A 71 13.18 1.34 2.78
N GLU A 72 13.89 0.56 3.59
CA GLU A 72 15.13 -0.14 3.20
C GLU A 72 14.87 -1.26 2.18
N ASP A 73 13.77 -2.00 2.34
CA ASP A 73 13.37 -3.13 1.48
C ASP A 73 12.78 -2.68 0.14
N ASN A 74 12.52 -1.39 -0.04
CA ASN A 74 11.95 -0.83 -1.27
C ASN A 74 12.92 -0.91 -2.46
N GLU A 75 12.34 -0.89 -3.66
CA GLU A 75 13.10 -0.74 -4.90
C GLU A 75 13.25 0.74 -5.27
N TYR A 76 14.47 1.14 -5.59
CA TYR A 76 14.82 2.49 -6.03
C TYR A 76 15.48 2.46 -7.41
N LEU A 77 15.30 3.54 -8.18
CA LEU A 77 15.96 3.65 -9.49
C LEU A 77 17.48 3.69 -9.34
N ALA A 78 18.18 3.08 -10.29
CA ALA A 78 19.64 3.10 -10.32
C ALA A 78 20.19 4.54 -10.32
N GLY A 79 21.12 4.82 -9.40
CA GLY A 79 21.75 6.14 -9.26
C GLY A 79 20.90 7.19 -8.55
N VAL A 80 19.71 6.83 -8.03
CA VAL A 80 18.92 7.68 -7.14
C VAL A 80 19.28 7.34 -5.68
N GLU A 81 19.50 8.37 -4.88
CA GLU A 81 19.70 8.20 -3.43
C GLU A 81 18.35 7.97 -2.74
N PRO A 82 18.17 6.87 -1.99
CA PRO A 82 16.96 6.63 -1.21
C PRO A 82 16.73 7.72 -0.17
N THR A 83 15.48 8.12 0.01
CA THR A 83 15.06 9.12 0.99
C THR A 83 13.89 8.60 1.81
N LEU A 84 13.86 8.96 3.09
CA LEU A 84 12.74 8.71 4.00
C LEU A 84 12.45 9.99 4.77
N GLU A 85 11.22 10.50 4.67
CA GLU A 85 10.76 11.70 5.36
C GLU A 85 9.53 11.38 6.22
N LEU A 86 9.56 11.82 7.47
CA LEU A 86 8.49 11.65 8.44
C LEU A 86 7.94 13.02 8.82
N VAL A 87 6.67 13.27 8.48
CA VAL A 87 6.00 14.55 8.77
C VAL A 87 4.81 14.32 9.69
N LEU A 88 4.86 14.91 10.89
CA LEU A 88 3.74 14.89 11.82
C LEU A 88 2.95 16.19 11.70
N THR A 89 1.65 16.09 11.42
CA THR A 89 0.75 17.23 11.31
C THR A 89 -0.51 17.06 12.16
N ARG A 90 -1.11 18.18 12.58
CA ARG A 90 -2.43 18.18 13.25
C ARG A 90 -3.60 18.17 12.26
N SER A 91 -3.32 18.37 10.97
CA SER A 91 -4.34 18.26 9.93
C SER A 91 -4.77 16.80 9.77
N ASP A 92 -6.08 16.56 9.76
CA ASP A 92 -6.63 15.26 9.37
C ASP A 92 -6.65 15.15 7.84
N ILE A 93 -5.61 14.54 7.28
CA ILE A 93 -5.49 14.34 5.84
C ILE A 93 -6.35 13.15 5.38
N THR A 94 -6.71 12.26 6.31
CA THR A 94 -7.48 11.04 6.02
C THR A 94 -8.98 11.30 5.96
N GLY A 95 -9.45 12.38 6.61
CA GLY A 95 -10.87 12.71 6.75
C GLY A 95 -11.62 11.78 7.71
N LEU A 96 -10.90 11.06 8.58
CA LEU A 96 -11.44 10.05 9.51
C LEU A 96 -11.63 10.58 10.94
N GLY A 97 -11.45 11.88 11.17
CA GLY A 97 -11.50 12.51 12.48
C GLY A 97 -10.20 12.36 13.30
N ALA A 98 -9.06 12.18 12.63
CA ALA A 98 -7.78 12.01 13.31
C ALA A 98 -7.30 13.31 14.00
N SER A 99 -6.80 13.22 15.23
CA SER A 99 -6.26 14.37 15.97
C SER A 99 -4.86 14.81 15.52
N ALA A 100 -4.13 13.89 14.89
CA ALA A 100 -2.87 14.11 14.21
C ALA A 100 -2.68 13.03 13.13
N THR A 101 -1.92 13.35 12.09
CA THR A 101 -1.56 12.45 11.00
C THR A 101 -0.04 12.38 10.90
N LEU A 102 0.52 11.18 10.92
CA LEU A 102 1.90 10.92 10.50
C LEU A 102 1.92 10.58 9.01
N LEU A 103 2.65 11.36 8.23
CA LEU A 103 2.92 11.09 6.83
C LEU A 103 4.32 10.50 6.72
N VAL A 104 4.43 9.43 5.93
CA VAL A 104 5.69 8.75 5.64
C VAL A 104 5.90 8.86 4.14
N PHE A 105 6.99 9.50 3.72
CA PHE A 105 7.36 9.63 2.33
C PHE A 105 8.68 8.93 2.07
N ASN A 106 8.77 8.24 0.95
CA ASN A 106 10.03 7.78 0.39
C ASN A 106 9.98 7.98 -1.14
N ASN A 107 11.11 7.83 -1.81
CA ASN A 107 11.23 8.01 -3.27
C ASN A 107 11.37 6.68 -4.03
N GLU A 108 10.70 5.63 -3.56
CA GLU A 108 10.65 4.33 -4.24
C GLU A 108 10.05 4.41 -5.65
N VAL A 109 10.28 3.36 -6.44
CA VAL A 109 9.70 3.25 -7.80
C VAL A 109 8.20 2.95 -7.81
N GLY A 110 7.67 2.53 -6.66
CA GLY A 110 6.29 2.11 -6.44
C GLY A 110 6.11 0.59 -6.52
N PHE A 111 4.90 0.13 -6.26
CA PHE A 111 4.60 -1.30 -6.14
C PHE A 111 4.47 -2.03 -7.48
N SER A 112 5.12 -3.18 -7.57
CA SER A 112 4.83 -4.22 -8.56
C SER A 112 3.55 -4.99 -8.22
N LYS A 113 3.10 -5.85 -9.14
CA LYS A 113 1.97 -6.76 -8.92
C LYS A 113 2.24 -7.68 -7.73
N GLU A 114 3.46 -8.21 -7.66
CA GLU A 114 3.94 -9.13 -6.65
C GLU A 114 4.00 -8.47 -5.26
N ASN A 115 4.38 -7.18 -5.19
CA ASN A 115 4.32 -6.44 -3.93
C ASN A 115 2.88 -6.34 -3.42
N ILE A 116 1.92 -6.00 -4.30
CA ILE A 116 0.50 -5.91 -3.92
C ILE A 116 -0.06 -7.27 -3.47
N ASP A 117 0.25 -8.33 -4.20
CA ASP A 117 -0.15 -9.70 -3.84
C ASP A 117 0.41 -10.11 -2.46
N SER A 118 1.66 -9.74 -2.18
CA SER A 118 2.33 -9.97 -0.89
C SER A 118 1.68 -9.18 0.24
N LEU A 119 1.46 -7.87 0.05
CA LEU A 119 0.76 -7.00 1.02
C LEU A 119 -0.64 -7.52 1.35
N CYS A 120 -1.34 -8.08 0.37
CA CYS A 120 -2.68 -8.62 0.58
C CYS A 120 -2.69 -10.02 1.21
N SER A 121 -1.53 -10.67 1.43
CA SER A 121 -1.42 -12.05 1.90
C SER A 121 -1.26 -12.14 3.42
N ILE A 122 -2.34 -11.87 4.14
CA ILE A 122 -2.38 -12.03 5.60
C ILE A 122 -2.39 -13.53 5.96
N GLY A 123 -1.49 -13.94 6.86
CA GLY A 123 -1.49 -15.28 7.47
C GLY A 123 -0.94 -16.42 6.61
N ARG A 124 -0.29 -16.13 5.48
CA ARG A 124 0.48 -17.12 4.72
C ARG A 124 1.95 -16.96 5.04
N TYR A 125 2.46 -17.82 5.92
CA TYR A 125 3.90 -18.03 6.10
C TYR A 125 4.38 -19.11 5.13
#